data_AF-A0A9E1ZMN6-F1
#
_entry.id   AF-A0A9E1ZMN6-F1
#
_cell.length_a   1.000
_cell.length_b   1.000
_cell.length_c   1.000
_cell.angle_alpha   90.00
_cell.angle_beta   90.00
_cell.angle_gamma   90.00
#
_symmetry.space_group_name_H-M   'P 1'
#
loop_
_entity.id
_entity.type
_entity.pdbx_description
1 polymer ?
#
loop_
_entity_poly.entity_id
_entity_poly.type
_entity_poly.pdbx_seq_one_letter_code
_entity_poly.pdbx_strand_id
1 'polypeptide(L)'
;MQAKLQLTVIFSALAFFTSACSATPAADPTSPPIDTGATAISMASTMAAETMAAIPTETTIPTPTEVPFYLTANIWAEEPRVPIINYHQFAPNTSLRSTDHKIRKRDFLDGLEALNQAGFTLIHLEDWINSDLYVPEGRRPLVFTMDDLFYNNQIRMDENGEPRRDTGLS
;
A
#
# COMPACT_ATOMS: atom_id res chain seq x y z
N MET A 1 -46.91 6.86 -21.00
CA MET A 1 -45.98 7.10 -22.12
C MET A 1 -44.54 7.41 -21.68
N GLN A 2 -44.24 7.57 -20.37
CA GLN A 2 -42.89 7.87 -19.86
C GLN A 2 -41.93 6.66 -19.69
N ALA A 3 -42.44 5.44 -19.51
CA ALA A 3 -41.59 4.26 -19.27
C ALA A 3 -40.79 3.78 -20.51
N LYS A 4 -41.24 4.11 -21.74
CA LYS A 4 -40.56 3.70 -22.98
C LYS A 4 -39.36 4.58 -23.34
N LEU A 5 -39.26 5.79 -22.77
CA LEU A 5 -38.19 6.73 -23.12
C LEU A 5 -36.90 6.47 -22.32
N GLN A 6 -36.99 5.93 -21.10
CA GLN A 6 -35.81 5.64 -20.28
C GLN A 6 -35.07 4.35 -20.67
N LEU A 7 -35.77 3.37 -21.24
CA LEU A 7 -35.14 2.10 -21.64
C LEU A 7 -34.23 2.25 -22.87
N THR A 8 -34.55 3.20 -23.76
CA THR A 8 -33.77 3.46 -24.98
C THR A 8 -32.45 4.18 -24.70
N VAL A 9 -32.39 5.02 -23.66
CA VAL A 9 -31.17 5.75 -23.27
C VAL A 9 -30.14 4.81 -22.62
N ILE A 10 -30.59 3.78 -21.90
CA ILE A 10 -29.72 2.80 -21.24
C ILE A 10 -29.00 1.90 -22.27
N PHE A 11 -29.65 1.56 -23.39
CA PHE A 11 -29.02 0.72 -24.42
C PHE A 11 -27.95 1.44 -25.27
N SER A 12 -28.02 2.78 -25.41
CA SER A 12 -27.02 3.53 -26.19
C SER A 12 -25.71 3.82 -25.44
N ALA A 13 -25.69 3.74 -24.10
CA ALA A 13 -24.49 3.99 -23.31
C ALA A 13 -23.53 2.77 -23.21
N LEU A 14 -24.04 1.55 -23.49
CA LEU A 14 -23.24 0.32 -23.34
C LEU A 14 -22.35 0.01 -24.56
N ALA A 15 -22.54 0.71 -25.68
CA ALA A 15 -21.79 0.46 -26.92
C ALA A 15 -20.45 1.22 -27.04
N PHE A 16 -20.10 2.08 -26.07
CA PHE A 16 -18.92 2.95 -26.16
C PHE A 16 -17.66 2.44 -25.42
N PHE A 17 -17.71 1.29 -24.73
CA PHE A 17 -16.60 0.83 -23.88
C PHE A 17 -15.78 -0.36 -24.41
N THR A 18 -16.01 -0.88 -25.62
CA THR A 18 -15.32 -2.10 -26.10
C THR A 18 -14.16 -1.87 -27.08
N SER A 19 -13.60 -0.67 -27.17
CA SER A 19 -12.51 -0.37 -28.13
C SER A 19 -11.24 0.13 -27.46
N ALA A 20 -10.53 -0.74 -26.74
CA ALA A 20 -9.12 -0.53 -26.41
C ALA A 20 -8.43 -1.83 -25.95
N CYS A 21 -7.75 -2.52 -26.86
CA CYS A 21 -6.41 -3.11 -26.65
C CYS A 21 -6.05 -4.04 -27.81
N SER A 22 -5.30 -3.50 -28.78
CA SER A 22 -4.46 -4.30 -29.67
C SER A 22 -3.17 -3.54 -29.90
N ALA A 23 -2.10 -3.94 -29.22
CA ALA A 23 -0.74 -3.56 -29.56
C ALA A 23 0.17 -4.78 -29.36
N THR A 24 0.35 -5.53 -30.44
CA THR A 24 1.37 -6.57 -30.56
C THR A 24 2.71 -5.90 -30.85
N PRO A 25 3.80 -6.19 -30.12
CA PRO A 25 5.12 -5.73 -30.54
C PRO A 25 5.64 -6.60 -31.68
N ALA A 26 6.06 -5.96 -32.78
CA ALA A 26 6.86 -6.59 -33.81
C ALA A 26 8.31 -6.72 -33.31
N ALA A 27 8.86 -7.92 -33.35
CA ALA A 27 10.27 -8.15 -33.09
C ALA A 27 11.11 -7.76 -34.32
N ASP A 28 12.24 -7.11 -34.06
CA ASP A 28 13.18 -6.54 -35.03
C ASP A 28 13.95 -7.61 -35.85
N PRO A 29 14.53 -7.22 -37.00
CA PRO A 29 15.09 -8.14 -37.97
C PRO A 29 16.49 -8.67 -37.62
N THR A 30 16.68 -9.90 -38.09
CA THR A 30 17.87 -10.75 -38.19
C THR A 30 19.18 -10.01 -38.53
N SER A 31 20.25 -10.31 -37.77
CA SER A 31 21.63 -9.90 -38.07
C SER A 31 22.20 -10.62 -39.32
N PRO A 32 23.03 -9.94 -40.15
CA PRO A 32 23.66 -10.55 -41.33
C PRO A 32 24.79 -11.54 -40.97
N PRO A 33 25.20 -12.42 -41.92
CA PRO A 33 26.09 -13.54 -41.67
C PRO A 33 27.54 -13.13 -41.41
N ILE A 34 28.20 -13.90 -40.55
CA ILE A 34 29.63 -13.80 -40.25
C ILE A 34 30.42 -14.40 -41.43
N ASP A 35 31.29 -13.59 -42.01
CA ASP A 35 32.22 -13.99 -43.08
C ASP A 35 33.44 -14.71 -42.49
N THR A 36 33.49 -16.03 -42.65
CA THR A 36 34.56 -16.94 -42.21
C THR A 36 35.76 -16.96 -43.17
N GLY A 37 36.29 -15.79 -43.55
CA GLY A 37 37.21 -15.65 -44.69
C GLY A 37 38.55 -14.95 -44.46
N ALA A 38 38.98 -14.67 -43.21
CA ALA A 38 40.21 -13.89 -42.98
C ALA A 38 41.08 -14.38 -41.80
N THR A 39 41.13 -15.70 -41.55
CA THR A 39 41.98 -16.30 -40.48
C THR A 39 43.18 -17.07 -41.02
N ALA A 40 43.77 -16.63 -42.14
CA ALA A 40 45.07 -17.15 -42.57
C ALA A 40 45.86 -16.03 -43.21
N ILE A 41 47.16 -15.97 -42.93
CA ILE A 41 48.15 -14.96 -43.37
C ILE A 41 48.26 -13.76 -42.42
N SER A 42 48.63 -14.04 -41.16
CA SER A 42 49.44 -13.10 -40.37
C SER A 42 50.29 -13.88 -39.35
N MET A 43 51.05 -14.85 -39.84
CA MET A 43 52.08 -15.54 -39.06
C MET A 43 53.37 -15.54 -39.86
N ALA A 44 54.10 -14.41 -39.84
CA ALA A 44 55.54 -14.33 -40.06
C ALA A 44 55.95 -12.85 -40.14
N SER A 45 56.07 -12.18 -38.98
CA SER A 45 56.99 -11.05 -38.90
C SER A 45 57.55 -10.94 -37.49
N THR A 46 58.80 -11.37 -37.41
CA THR A 46 59.72 -11.30 -36.29
C THR A 46 59.96 -9.85 -35.91
N MET A 47 59.65 -9.47 -34.67
CA MET A 47 60.27 -8.30 -34.04
C MET A 47 60.71 -8.66 -32.62
N ALA A 48 61.98 -8.41 -32.34
CA ALA A 48 62.56 -8.45 -31.02
C ALA A 48 61.78 -7.49 -30.10
N ALA A 49 61.08 -8.04 -29.12
CA ALA A 49 60.40 -7.25 -28.09
C ALA A 49 61.36 -7.00 -26.94
N GLU A 50 61.68 -5.73 -26.71
CA GLU A 50 62.37 -5.28 -25.50
C GLU A 50 61.54 -5.67 -24.27
N THR A 51 62.22 -6.17 -23.24
CA THR A 51 61.58 -6.56 -21.97
C THR A 51 61.18 -5.29 -21.21
N MET A 52 59.93 -4.85 -21.37
CA MET A 52 59.34 -3.86 -20.47
C MET A 52 59.09 -4.51 -19.10
N ALA A 53 59.55 -3.86 -18.03
CA ALA A 53 59.23 -4.27 -16.67
C ALA A 53 57.72 -4.25 -16.45
N ALA A 54 57.16 -5.33 -15.87
CA ALA A 54 55.74 -5.45 -15.61
C ALA A 54 55.27 -4.35 -14.66
N ILE A 55 54.29 -3.56 -15.10
CA ILE A 55 53.58 -2.59 -14.25
C ILE A 55 52.72 -3.41 -13.27
N PRO A 56 52.74 -3.12 -11.95
CA PRO A 56 51.91 -3.83 -10.99
C PRO A 56 50.43 -3.68 -11.38
N THR A 57 49.78 -4.82 -11.61
CA THR A 57 48.35 -4.89 -11.90
C THR A 57 47.59 -4.55 -10.62
N GLU A 58 46.75 -3.50 -10.67
CA GLU A 58 45.85 -3.19 -9.56
C GLU A 58 44.96 -4.41 -9.28
N THR A 59 45.03 -4.90 -8.05
CA THR A 59 44.17 -6.00 -7.60
C THR A 59 42.78 -5.43 -7.39
N THR A 60 41.81 -5.89 -8.19
CA THR A 60 40.41 -5.50 -8.00
C THR A 60 39.93 -5.98 -6.63
N ILE A 61 39.44 -5.06 -5.81
CA ILE A 61 38.79 -5.41 -4.55
C ILE A 61 37.49 -6.14 -4.89
N PRO A 62 37.21 -7.33 -4.33
CA PRO A 62 35.96 -8.02 -4.60
C PRO A 62 34.79 -7.16 -4.13
N THR A 63 33.85 -6.90 -5.05
CA THR A 63 32.58 -6.28 -4.69
C THR A 63 31.85 -7.20 -3.71
N PRO A 64 31.38 -6.71 -2.55
CA PRO A 64 30.64 -7.54 -1.61
C PRO A 64 29.44 -8.18 -2.31
N THR A 65 29.32 -9.49 -2.15
CA THR A 65 28.19 -10.25 -2.70
C THR A 65 26.93 -9.87 -1.91
N GLU A 66 25.91 -9.38 -2.60
CA GLU A 66 24.62 -9.09 -1.97
C GLU A 66 24.02 -10.38 -1.40
N VAL A 67 23.78 -10.39 -0.10
CA VAL A 67 23.11 -11.52 0.58
C VAL A 67 21.60 -11.31 0.43
N PRO A 68 20.85 -12.27 -0.13
CA PRO A 68 19.41 -12.13 -0.24
C PRO A 68 18.76 -12.08 1.15
N PHE A 69 17.81 -11.16 1.34
CA PHE A 69 16.93 -11.16 2.51
C PHE A 69 15.56 -11.72 2.15
N TYR A 70 14.89 -12.30 3.13
CA TYR A 70 13.56 -12.88 2.98
C TYR A 70 12.57 -12.11 3.85
N LEU A 71 11.44 -11.68 3.28
CA LEU A 71 10.33 -11.07 3.99
C LEU A 71 9.20 -12.10 4.12
N THR A 72 8.69 -12.28 5.35
CA THR A 72 7.46 -13.02 5.59
C THR A 72 6.33 -12.02 5.77
N ALA A 73 5.29 -12.12 4.95
CA ALA A 73 4.11 -11.27 5.02
C ALA A 73 2.85 -12.13 5.16
N ASN A 74 1.94 -11.71 6.04
CA ASN A 74 0.62 -12.29 6.14
C ASN A 74 -0.29 -11.58 5.13
N ILE A 75 -0.97 -12.36 4.30
CA ILE A 75 -1.96 -11.85 3.34
C ILE A 75 -3.35 -12.30 3.77
N TRP A 76 -4.35 -11.44 3.57
CA TRP A 76 -5.74 -11.84 3.77
C TRP A 76 -6.14 -12.86 2.71
N ALA A 77 -6.91 -13.87 3.13
CA ALA A 77 -7.44 -14.89 2.23
C ALA A 77 -8.52 -14.34 1.27
N GLU A 78 -9.16 -13.24 1.68
CA GLU A 78 -10.22 -12.54 0.94
C GLU A 78 -10.00 -11.03 1.03
N GLU A 79 -10.63 -10.26 0.15
CA GLU A 79 -10.58 -8.80 0.18
C GLU A 79 -11.07 -8.26 1.54
N PRO A 80 -10.19 -7.60 2.32
CA PRO A 80 -10.56 -7.13 3.64
C PRO A 80 -11.63 -6.05 3.57
N ARG A 81 -12.59 -6.08 4.51
CA ARG A 81 -13.59 -5.02 4.69
C ARG A 81 -13.31 -4.27 5.98
N VAL A 82 -13.20 -2.94 5.88
CA VAL A 82 -12.91 -2.07 7.03
C VAL A 82 -14.17 -1.31 7.43
N PRO A 83 -14.72 -1.55 8.62
CA PRO A 83 -15.75 -0.67 9.17
C PRO A 83 -15.15 0.69 9.53
N ILE A 84 -15.86 1.76 9.20
CA ILE A 84 -15.52 3.12 9.61
C ILE A 84 -16.67 3.60 10.51
N ILE A 85 -16.39 3.75 11.80
CA ILE A 85 -17.38 4.20 12.78
C ILE A 85 -17.19 5.69 13.04
N ASN A 86 -18.24 6.47 12.75
CA ASN A 86 -18.23 7.91 12.93
C ASN A 86 -18.88 8.32 14.25
N TYR A 87 -18.19 9.15 15.02
CA TYR A 87 -18.69 9.78 16.24
C TYR A 87 -18.71 11.30 16.07
N HIS A 88 -19.58 11.99 16.81
CA HIS A 88 -19.68 13.45 16.73
C HIS A 88 -19.24 14.10 18.05
N GLN A 89 -19.91 13.76 19.16
CA GLN A 89 -19.63 14.36 20.47
C GLN A 89 -19.66 13.36 21.62
N PHE A 90 -18.80 13.59 22.62
CA PHE A 90 -18.88 12.92 23.91
C PHE A 90 -19.83 13.63 24.87
N ALA A 91 -20.72 12.87 25.51
CA ALA A 91 -21.58 13.32 26.59
C ALA A 91 -21.02 12.84 27.95
N PRO A 92 -21.21 13.62 29.04
CA PRO A 92 -20.83 13.17 30.37
C PRO A 92 -21.67 11.95 30.78
N ASN A 93 -21.11 11.11 31.67
CA ASN A 93 -21.80 9.92 32.20
C ASN A 93 -23.03 10.25 33.05
N THR A 94 -23.22 11.50 33.44
CA THR A 94 -24.46 12.01 34.06
C THR A 94 -25.62 12.10 33.08
N SER A 95 -25.38 11.97 31.78
CA SER A 95 -26.43 11.93 30.76
C SER A 95 -27.24 10.64 30.84
N LEU A 96 -28.55 10.73 30.63
CA LEU A 96 -29.47 9.59 30.76
C LEU A 96 -29.14 8.44 29.80
N ARG A 97 -28.72 8.75 28.57
CA ARG A 97 -28.39 7.80 27.50
C ARG A 97 -27.55 8.46 26.41
N SER A 98 -26.91 7.65 25.56
CA SER A 98 -26.38 8.09 24.27
C SER A 98 -27.52 8.44 23.31
N THR A 99 -27.24 9.31 22.35
CA THR A 99 -28.13 9.75 21.27
C THR A 99 -27.40 9.68 19.93
N ASP A 100 -28.13 9.95 18.84
CA ASP A 100 -27.61 9.89 17.47
C ASP A 100 -26.35 10.73 17.23
N HIS A 101 -26.20 11.84 17.96
CA HIS A 101 -25.06 12.76 17.83
C HIS A 101 -24.17 12.82 19.08
N LYS A 102 -24.53 12.13 20.17
CA LYS A 102 -23.75 12.19 21.42
C LYS A 102 -23.62 10.82 22.05
N ILE A 103 -22.40 10.34 22.18
CA ILE A 103 -22.12 9.10 22.90
C ILE A 103 -21.68 9.41 24.33
N ARG A 104 -22.27 8.74 25.33
CA ARG A 104 -21.77 8.82 26.70
C ARG A 104 -20.41 8.15 26.77
N LYS A 105 -19.49 8.70 27.56
CA LYS A 105 -18.14 8.13 27.71
C LYS A 105 -18.16 6.66 28.13
N ARG A 106 -19.05 6.27 29.06
CA ARG A 106 -19.20 4.87 29.46
C ARG A 106 -19.62 3.97 28.29
N ASP A 107 -20.64 4.39 27.53
CA ASP A 107 -21.13 3.63 26.38
C ASP A 107 -20.04 3.52 25.28
N PHE A 108 -19.22 4.56 25.10
CA PHE A 108 -18.05 4.53 24.21
C PHE A 108 -17.02 3.50 24.68
N LEU A 109 -16.62 3.52 25.95
CA LEU A 109 -15.66 2.56 26.51
C LEU A 109 -16.18 1.11 26.46
N ASP A 110 -17.45 0.90 26.79
CA ASP A 110 -18.11 -0.41 26.68
C ASP A 110 -18.10 -0.89 25.21
N GLY A 111 -18.31 0.02 24.26
CA GLY A 111 -18.22 -0.25 22.82
C GLY A 111 -16.80 -0.60 22.35
N LEU A 112 -15.77 0.11 22.84
CA LEU A 112 -14.37 -0.18 22.54
C LEU A 112 -13.99 -1.60 23.01
N GLU A 113 -14.40 -1.95 24.22
CA GLU A 113 -14.16 -3.28 24.78
C GLU A 113 -14.87 -4.37 23.96
N ALA A 114 -16.15 -4.15 23.61
CA ALA A 114 -16.90 -5.09 22.78
C ALA A 114 -16.25 -5.30 21.40
N LEU A 115 -15.75 -4.23 20.76
CA LEU A 115 -15.02 -4.30 19.50
C LEU A 115 -13.70 -5.07 19.65
N ASN A 116 -12.96 -4.81 20.73
CA ASN A 116 -11.73 -5.52 21.03
C ASN A 116 -11.99 -7.03 21.19
N GLN A 117 -12.96 -7.40 22.03
CA GLN A 117 -13.36 -8.79 22.27
C GLN A 117 -13.87 -9.49 21.00
N ALA A 118 -14.55 -8.74 20.11
CA ALA A 118 -14.98 -9.27 18.84
C ALA A 118 -13.83 -9.57 17.88
N GLY A 119 -12.61 -9.07 18.11
CA GLY A 119 -11.46 -9.28 17.25
C GLY A 119 -11.06 -8.06 16.42
N PHE A 120 -11.60 -6.86 16.68
CA PHE A 120 -11.26 -5.66 15.92
C PHE A 120 -10.05 -4.92 16.49
N THR A 121 -9.14 -4.52 15.60
CA THR A 121 -7.96 -3.71 15.87
C THR A 121 -8.11 -2.36 15.19
N LEU A 122 -7.84 -1.29 15.94
CA LEU A 122 -7.84 0.06 15.40
C LEU A 122 -6.64 0.24 14.46
N ILE A 123 -6.89 0.82 13.30
CA ILE A 123 -5.88 1.12 12.28
C ILE A 123 -6.00 2.59 11.86
N HIS A 124 -4.93 3.15 11.29
CA HIS A 124 -5.02 4.46 10.63
C HIS A 124 -5.68 4.30 9.27
N LEU A 125 -6.56 5.25 8.93
CA LEU A 125 -7.18 5.28 7.60
C LEU A 125 -6.15 5.50 6.49
N GLU A 126 -5.07 6.22 6.79
CA GLU A 126 -3.96 6.47 5.87
C GLU A 126 -3.25 5.15 5.48
N ASP A 127 -2.90 4.32 6.47
CA ASP A 127 -2.30 2.99 6.26
C ASP A 127 -3.19 2.11 5.35
N TRP A 128 -4.51 2.17 5.56
CA TRP A 128 -5.47 1.47 4.71
C TRP A 128 -5.46 1.98 3.26
N ILE A 129 -5.49 3.30 3.05
CA ILE A 129 -5.49 3.90 1.71
C ILE A 129 -4.17 3.60 0.97
N ASN A 130 -3.05 3.65 1.69
CA ASN A 130 -1.72 3.43 1.14
C ASN A 130 -1.36 1.95 0.98
N SER A 131 -2.25 1.03 1.37
CA SER A 131 -1.97 -0.41 1.41
C SER A 131 -0.75 -0.79 2.28
N ASP A 132 -0.45 0.02 3.29
CA ASP A 132 0.65 -0.17 4.25
C ASP A 132 0.09 -0.58 5.61
N LEU A 133 -0.71 -1.64 5.60
CA LEU A 133 -1.48 -2.05 6.77
C LEU A 133 -0.82 -3.20 7.52
N TYR A 134 -0.64 -3.03 8.83
CA TYR A 134 -0.33 -4.12 9.75
C TYR A 134 -1.53 -4.44 10.65
N VAL A 135 -2.06 -5.66 10.56
CA VAL A 135 -3.09 -6.17 11.47
C VAL A 135 -2.59 -7.50 12.05
N PRO A 136 -2.60 -7.69 13.38
CA PRO A 136 -2.17 -8.94 13.98
C PRO A 136 -3.02 -10.12 13.48
N GLU A 137 -2.43 -11.31 13.45
CA GLU A 137 -3.12 -12.53 13.01
C GLU A 137 -4.43 -12.76 13.81
N GLY A 138 -5.49 -13.14 13.10
CA GLY A 138 -6.82 -13.34 13.69
C GLY A 138 -7.58 -12.06 14.04
N ARG A 139 -7.00 -10.87 13.80
CA ARG A 139 -7.66 -9.58 14.04
C ARG A 139 -8.25 -9.00 12.75
N ARG A 140 -9.20 -8.09 12.90
CA ARG A 140 -9.86 -7.38 11.79
C ARG A 140 -9.63 -5.87 11.92
N PRO A 141 -9.35 -5.16 10.83
CA PRO A 141 -9.17 -3.72 10.86
C PRO A 141 -10.47 -2.99 11.22
N LEU A 142 -10.33 -1.83 11.86
CA LEU A 142 -11.39 -0.91 12.22
C LEU A 142 -10.85 0.52 12.20
N VAL A 143 -11.64 1.46 11.70
CA VAL A 143 -11.31 2.89 11.72
C VAL A 143 -12.36 3.65 12.54
N PHE A 144 -11.90 4.61 13.34
CA PHE A 144 -12.76 5.61 13.97
C PHE A 144 -12.57 6.97 13.31
N THR A 145 -13.67 7.69 13.13
CA THR A 145 -13.68 9.08 12.72
C THR A 145 -14.44 9.92 13.73
N MET A 146 -14.00 11.17 13.88
CA MET A 146 -14.68 12.17 14.70
C MET A 146 -15.12 13.30 13.76
N ASP A 147 -16.43 13.47 13.59
CA ASP A 147 -17.03 14.60 12.90
C ASP A 147 -17.25 15.78 13.86
N ASP A 148 -17.52 16.96 13.31
CA ASP A 148 -17.75 18.21 14.06
C ASP A 148 -16.56 18.60 14.97
N LEU A 149 -15.60 19.33 14.41
CA LEU A 149 -14.37 19.82 15.07
C LEU A 149 -14.58 20.82 16.24
N PHE A 150 -15.78 20.87 16.83
CA PHE A 150 -16.15 21.83 17.86
C PHE A 150 -16.00 21.24 19.29
N TYR A 151 -15.80 22.11 20.28
CA TYR A 151 -15.97 21.81 21.72
C TYR A 151 -15.10 20.71 22.36
N ASN A 152 -13.80 20.61 22.02
CA ASN A 152 -12.90 19.59 22.57
C ASN A 152 -13.37 18.14 22.36
N ASN A 153 -14.26 17.86 21.40
CA ASN A 153 -14.76 16.50 21.16
C ASN A 153 -13.71 15.54 20.58
N GLN A 154 -12.49 15.99 20.32
CA GLN A 154 -11.42 15.17 19.78
C GLN A 154 -10.93 14.15 20.82
N ILE A 155 -10.30 13.08 20.33
CA ILE A 155 -9.53 12.14 21.14
C ILE A 155 -8.06 12.46 20.93
N ARG A 156 -7.37 12.82 22.01
CA ARG A 156 -5.93 13.08 22.02
C ARG A 156 -5.33 12.32 23.19
N MET A 157 -4.29 11.54 22.90
CA MET A 157 -3.50 10.88 23.92
C MET A 157 -2.26 11.72 24.25
N ASP A 158 -1.75 11.57 25.46
CA ASP A 158 -0.44 12.07 25.85
C ASP A 158 0.67 11.07 25.49
N GLU A 159 1.91 11.39 25.86
CA GLU A 159 3.08 10.54 25.62
C GLU A 159 3.04 9.18 26.34
N ASN A 160 2.20 9.04 27.37
CA ASN A 160 1.99 7.79 28.10
C ASN A 160 0.83 6.97 27.52
N GLY A 161 0.16 7.48 26.49
CA GLY A 161 -1.03 6.85 25.90
C GLY A 161 -2.32 7.15 26.66
N GLU A 162 -2.31 8.06 27.65
CA GLU A 162 -3.49 8.43 28.43
C GLU A 162 -4.27 9.56 27.76
N PRO A 163 -5.61 9.61 27.85
CA PRO A 163 -6.38 10.71 27.29
C PRO A 163 -6.00 12.06 27.93
N ARG A 164 -5.67 13.05 27.10
CA ARG A 164 -5.33 14.40 27.58
C ARG A 164 -6.53 15.09 28.25
N ARG A 165 -6.25 15.94 29.24
CA ARG A 165 -7.26 16.73 29.99
C ARG A 165 -8.03 17.76 29.16
N ASP A 166 -7.57 18.08 27.96
CA ASP A 166 -8.20 19.01 27.04
C ASP A 166 -8.96 18.30 25.91
N THR A 167 -9.24 17.01 26.08
CA THR A 167 -9.88 16.15 25.08
C THR A 167 -11.28 15.70 25.54
N GLY A 168 -12.09 15.20 24.61
CA GLY A 168 -13.49 14.85 24.87
C GLY A 168 -13.67 13.65 25.79
N LEU A 169 -12.58 12.92 26.06
CA LEU A 169 -12.55 11.78 26.98
C LEU A 169 -12.27 12.17 28.44
N SER A 170 -11.67 13.34 28.70
CA SER A 170 -11.33 13.79 30.07
C SER A 170 -12.51 14.24 30.91
#